data_AF-A0A2G6EI58-F1
#
_entry.id   AF-A0A2G6EI58-F1
#
_cell.length_a   1.000
_cell.length_b   1.000
_cell.length_c   1.000
_cell.angle_alpha   90.00
_cell.angle_beta   90.00
_cell.angle_gamma   90.00
#
_symmetry.space_group_name_H-M   'P 1'
#
loop_
_entity.id
_entity.type
_entity.pdbx_description
1 polymer ?
#
loop_
_entity_poly.entity_id
_entity_poly.type
_entity_poly.pdbx_seq_one_letter_code
_entity_poly.pdbx_strand_id
1 'polypeptide(L)'
;MFGGISFMIDERMIVAAQKNGDLLVRVDPAQSASLLSRDDTRQAEMGTGRPMGPGWLVAKGPLSQAQAAFWVGVAMEYHADSG
;
A
#
# COMPACT_ATOMS: atom_id res chain seq x y z
N MET A 1 12.92 -7.37 -3.58
CA MET A 1 12.63 -5.92 -3.60
C MET A 1 11.61 -5.64 -4.69
N PHE A 2 10.53 -4.92 -4.38
CA PHE A 2 9.26 -4.82 -5.14
C PHE A 2 9.33 -4.17 -6.53
N GLY A 3 10.53 -4.05 -7.12
CA GLY A 3 10.72 -3.62 -8.50
C GLY A 3 10.58 -2.12 -8.76
N GLY A 4 10.53 -1.29 -7.70
CA GLY A 4 10.39 0.17 -7.80
C GLY A 4 11.02 0.92 -6.64
N ILE A 5 10.48 2.10 -6.28
CA ILE A 5 11.02 2.98 -5.23
C ILE A 5 10.23 2.78 -3.95
N SER A 6 10.92 2.40 -2.87
CA SER A 6 10.30 2.23 -1.55
C SER A 6 10.57 3.43 -0.65
N PHE A 7 9.55 3.85 0.09
CA PHE A 7 9.62 4.93 1.06
C PHE A 7 9.51 4.33 2.46
N MET A 8 10.46 4.73 3.31
CA MET A 8 10.67 4.17 4.63
C MET A 8 10.54 5.28 5.67
N ILE A 9 9.97 4.96 6.83
CA ILE A 9 9.96 5.80 8.03
C ILE A 9 10.34 4.90 9.21
N ASP A 10 11.28 5.35 10.04
CA ASP A 10 11.80 4.56 11.18
C ASP A 10 12.18 3.12 10.77
N GLU A 11 12.88 2.99 9.64
CA GLU A 11 13.31 1.73 9.04
C GLU A 11 12.18 0.77 8.62
N ARG A 12 10.92 1.24 8.66
CA ARG A 12 9.72 0.50 8.23
C ARG A 12 9.25 1.00 6.87
N MET A 13 8.99 0.09 5.94
CA MET A 13 8.40 0.44 4.65
C MET A 13 6.92 0.82 4.85
N ILE A 14 6.54 2.00 4.36
CA ILE A 14 5.15 2.46 4.40
C ILE A 14 4.48 2.37 3.03
N VAL A 15 5.21 2.71 1.96
CA VAL A 15 4.72 2.58 0.57
C VAL A 15 5.87 2.23 -0.38
N ALA A 16 5.55 1.62 -1.52
CA ALA A 16 6.49 1.45 -2.63
C ALA A 16 5.82 1.71 -3.99
N ALA A 17 6.35 2.68 -4.74
CA ALA A 17 5.90 3.00 -6.09
C ALA A 17 6.47 1.99 -7.08
N GLN A 18 5.61 1.39 -7.90
CA GLN A 18 5.96 0.38 -8.89
C GLN A 18 6.07 0.98 -10.29
N LYS A 19 6.81 0.32 -11.18
CA LYS A 19 7.07 0.80 -12.56
C LYS A 19 5.81 0.92 -13.42
N ASN A 20 4.76 0.16 -13.11
CA ASN A 20 3.48 0.19 -13.81
C ASN A 20 2.55 1.32 -13.30
N GLY A 21 3.01 2.13 -12.35
CA GLY A 21 2.23 3.20 -11.74
C GLY A 21 1.44 2.77 -10.49
N ASP A 22 1.42 1.48 -10.16
CA ASP A 22 0.79 1.00 -8.93
C ASP A 22 1.57 1.47 -7.69
N LEU A 23 0.88 1.55 -6.57
CA LEU A 23 1.47 1.82 -5.26
C LEU A 23 1.20 0.62 -4.34
N LEU A 24 2.26 -0.03 -3.87
CA LEU A 24 2.17 -0.93 -2.73
C LEU A 24 2.05 -0.09 -1.46
N VAL A 25 1.05 -0.37 -0.64
CA VAL A 25 0.74 0.42 0.55
C VAL A 25 0.66 -0.52 1.76
N ARG A 26 1.35 -0.15 2.84
CA ARG A 26 1.20 -0.78 4.14
C ARG A 26 0.01 -0.13 4.84
N VAL A 27 -0.94 -0.93 5.30
CA VAL A 27 -2.18 -0.46 5.92
C VAL A 27 -2.44 -1.20 7.23
N ASP A 28 -3.36 -0.67 8.04
CA ASP A 28 -3.91 -1.40 9.18
C ASP A 28 -4.64 -2.66 8.68
N PRO A 29 -4.23 -3.88 9.11
CA PRO A 29 -4.92 -5.12 8.81
C PRO A 29 -6.43 -5.11 9.12
N ALA A 30 -6.88 -4.34 10.11
CA ALA A 30 -8.28 -4.22 10.49
C ALA A 30 -9.09 -3.40 9.48
N GLN A 31 -8.45 -2.47 8.76
CA GLN A 31 -9.08 -1.62 7.75
C GLN A 31 -9.01 -2.22 6.33
N SER A 32 -8.22 -3.27 6.13
CA SER A 32 -7.96 -3.84 4.80
C SER A 32 -9.22 -4.23 4.04
N ALA A 33 -10.21 -4.82 4.72
CA ALA A 33 -11.47 -5.21 4.06
C ALA A 33 -12.24 -4.00 3.50
N SER A 34 -12.31 -2.91 4.26
CA SER A 34 -12.94 -1.65 3.84
C SER A 34 -12.17 -0.97 2.72
N LEU A 35 -10.84 -0.99 2.77
CA LEU A 35 -10.00 -0.42 1.72
C LEU A 35 -10.09 -1.23 0.42
N LEU A 36 -10.19 -2.56 0.51
CA LEU A 36 -10.38 -3.47 -0.62
C LEU A 36 -11.74 -3.35 -1.31
N SER A 37 -12.74 -2.73 -0.68
CA SER A 37 -14.03 -2.48 -1.33
C SER A 37 -13.96 -1.37 -2.38
N ARG A 38 -12.80 -0.70 -2.53
CA ARG A 38 -12.58 0.32 -3.55
C ARG A 38 -12.16 -0.33 -4.87
N ASP A 39 -12.75 0.12 -5.98
CA ASP A 39 -12.44 -0.40 -7.33
C ASP A 39 -10.96 -0.24 -7.71
N ASP A 40 -10.31 0.79 -7.19
CA ASP A 40 -8.91 1.14 -7.44
C ASP A 40 -7.93 0.38 -6.54
N THR A 41 -8.34 -0.73 -5.90
CA THR A 41 -7.46 -1.53 -5.02
C THR A 41 -7.49 -3.02 -5.32
N ARG A 42 -6.45 -3.71 -4.84
CA ARG A 42 -6.37 -5.17 -4.80
C ARG A 42 -5.45 -5.64 -3.67
N GLN A 43 -5.58 -6.90 -3.30
CA GLN A 43 -4.66 -7.55 -2.36
C GLN A 43 -3.23 -7.57 -2.94
N ALA A 44 -2.24 -7.23 -2.11
CA ALA A 44 -0.84 -7.36 -2.52
C ALA A 44 -0.39 -8.83 -2.49
N GLU A 45 0.43 -9.21 -3.46
CA GLU A 45 0.95 -10.56 -3.61
C GLU A 45 2.49 -10.58 -3.63
N MET A 46 3.06 -11.60 -2.99
CA MET A 46 4.48 -11.95 -3.00
C MET A 46 4.73 -13.02 -4.06
N GLY A 47 4.53 -12.64 -5.33
CA GLY A 47 4.51 -13.56 -6.48
C GLY A 47 3.13 -14.16 -6.72
N THR A 48 2.94 -14.79 -7.88
CA THR A 48 1.63 -15.23 -8.39
C THR A 48 0.87 -16.09 -7.38
N GLY A 49 -0.28 -15.60 -6.93
CA GLY A 49 -1.23 -16.35 -6.09
C GLY A 49 -0.84 -16.46 -4.62
N ARG A 50 0.20 -15.74 -4.16
CA ARG A 50 0.62 -15.75 -2.76
C ARG A 50 0.40 -14.39 -2.10
N PRO A 51 -0.68 -14.16 -1.34
CA PRO A 51 -0.93 -12.87 -0.71
C PRO A 51 0.14 -12.51 0.33
N MET A 52 0.46 -11.22 0.45
CA MET A 52 1.45 -10.69 1.40
C MET A 52 0.95 -10.61 2.85
N GLY A 53 -0.33 -10.89 3.07
CA GLY A 53 -1.03 -10.70 4.33
C GLY A 53 -1.95 -9.47 4.31
N PRO A 54 -2.85 -9.34 5.30
CA PRO A 54 -3.91 -8.34 5.28
C PRO A 54 -3.39 -6.91 5.29
N GLY A 55 -2.26 -6.62 5.94
CA GLY A 55 -1.69 -5.25 6.04
C GLY A 55 -1.00 -4.73 4.78
N TRP A 56 -1.14 -5.39 3.63
CA TRP A 56 -0.50 -5.00 2.37
C TRP A 56 -1.49 -4.98 1.22
N LEU A 57 -1.69 -3.81 0.64
CA LEU A 57 -2.59 -3.58 -0.49
C LEU A 57 -1.84 -2.97 -1.67
N VAL A 58 -2.42 -3.10 -2.86
CA VAL A 58 -1.98 -2.36 -4.03
C VAL A 58 -3.09 -1.40 -4.45
N ALA A 59 -2.76 -0.10 -4.49
CA ALA A 59 -3.55 0.89 -5.19
C ALA A 59 -3.19 0.88 -6.68
N LYS A 60 -4.19 0.69 -7.53
CA LYS A 60 -4.05 0.54 -8.98
C LYS A 60 -3.75 1.90 -9.60
N GLY A 61 -2.62 2.00 -10.28
CA GLY A 61 -2.17 3.22 -10.94
C GLY A 61 -2.64 3.37 -12.40
N PRO A 62 -2.26 4.48 -13.05
CA PRO A 62 -1.52 5.62 -12.49
C PRO A 62 -2.37 6.45 -11.52
N LEU A 63 -1.78 6.87 -10.39
CA LEU A 63 -2.48 7.65 -9.37
C LEU A 63 -2.37 9.15 -9.64
N SER A 64 -3.47 9.88 -9.48
CA SER A 64 -3.44 11.33 -9.31
C SER A 64 -2.73 11.72 -8.01
N GLN A 65 -2.30 12.98 -7.89
CA GLN A 65 -1.69 13.49 -6.66
C GLN A 65 -2.62 13.31 -5.44
N ALA A 66 -3.93 13.52 -5.62
CA ALA A 66 -4.92 13.33 -4.55
C ALA A 66 -5.04 11.87 -4.12
N GLN A 67 -5.04 10.92 -5.06
CA GLN A 67 -5.04 9.48 -4.75
C GLN A 67 -3.74 9.06 -4.06
N ALA A 68 -2.59 9.54 -4.54
CA ALA A 68 -1.30 9.27 -3.90
C ALA A 68 -1.26 9.82 -2.47
N ALA A 69 -1.74 11.05 -2.25
CA ALA A 69 -1.82 11.66 -0.93
C ALA A 69 -2.73 10.87 0.02
N PHE A 70 -3.89 10.41 -0.46
CA PHE A 70 -4.78 9.54 0.30
C PHE A 70 -4.06 8.26 0.77
N TRP A 71 -3.42 7.53 -0.15
CA TRP A 71 -2.77 6.26 0.18
C TRP A 71 -1.55 6.42 1.09
N VAL A 72 -0.79 7.50 0.91
CA VAL A 72 0.29 7.85 1.84
C VAL A 72 -0.30 8.18 3.22
N GLY A 73 -1.41 8.91 3.28
CA GLY A 73 -2.13 9.21 4.54
C GLY A 73 -2.53 7.94 5.30
N VAL A 74 -3.15 6.97 4.62
CA VAL A 74 -3.53 5.67 5.21
C VAL A 74 -2.30 4.94 5.79
N ALA A 75 -1.18 4.94 5.06
CA ALA A 75 0.04 4.29 5.55
C ALA A 75 0.66 5.02 6.75
N MET A 76 0.59 6.36 6.75
CA MET A 76 1.07 7.20 7.85
C MET A 76 0.25 7.02 9.12
N GLU A 77 -1.08 6.94 9.01
CA GLU A 77 -1.98 6.66 10.13
C GLU A 77 -1.61 5.34 10.80
N TYR A 78 -1.47 4.27 10.01
CA TYR A 78 -1.06 2.98 10.58
C TYR A 78 0.37 3.00 11.16
N HIS A 79 1.31 3.72 10.55
CA HIS A 79 2.66 3.88 11.13
C HIS A 79 2.60 4.55 12.50
N ALA A 80 1.81 5.62 12.64
CA ALA A 80 1.65 6.33 13.91
C ALA A 80 1.02 5.45 15.00
N ASP A 81 0.04 4.62 14.64
CA ASP A 81 -0.65 3.72 15.57
C ASP A 81 0.14 2.45 15.93
N SER A 82 1.19 2.12 15.15
CA SER A 82 2.03 0.93 15.35
C SER A 82 3.38 1.22 16.04
N GLY A 83 3.50 2.42 16.63
CA GLY A 83 4.62 2.91 17.43
C GLY A 83 4.74 2.28 18.80
#